data_AF-A0A2D9SQN7-F1
#
_entry.id   AF-A0A2D9SQN7-F1
#
_cell.length_a   1.000
_cell.length_b   1.000
_cell.length_c   1.000
_cell.angle_alpha   90.00
_cell.angle_beta   90.00
_cell.angle_gamma   90.00
#
_symmetry.space_group_name_H-M   'P 1'
#
loop_
_entity.id
_entity.type
_entity.pdbx_description
1 polymer ?
#
loop_
_entity_poly.entity_id
_entity_poly.type
_entity_poly.pdbx_seq_one_letter_code
_entity_poly.pdbx_strand_id
1 'polypeptide(L)'
;MDQRPRVNLTRFHGVLAPNSKHQINVTPAKRGKGYAKKILSNDSQNSLAESHKSLTWAERLKRVFKIDVSTCGPCGGEAKIIACIEDPEIIEKILTHLDAKSDAPANHLPKSRTPPQG
;
A
#
# COMPACT_ATOMS: atom_id res chain seq x y z
N MET A 1 1.90 33.03 19.85
CA MET A 1 0.94 32.00 20.32
C MET A 1 1.34 30.67 19.72
N ASP A 2 1.87 29.76 20.52
CA ASP A 2 2.25 28.42 20.10
C ASP A 2 1.00 27.51 20.10
N GLN A 3 0.70 26.83 18.99
CA GLN A 3 -0.47 25.98 18.87
C GLN A 3 -0.13 24.54 19.27
N ARG A 4 -0.81 24.03 20.31
CA ARG A 4 -0.60 22.67 20.81
C ARG A 4 -0.91 21.65 19.71
N PRO A 5 0.02 20.71 19.41
CA PRO A 5 -0.01 19.85 18.21
C PRO A 5 -1.11 18.78 18.16
N ARG A 6 -2.04 18.76 19.12
CA ARG A 6 -3.11 17.76 19.21
C ARG A 6 -4.50 18.35 19.40
N VAL A 7 -4.65 19.65 19.19
CA VAL A 7 -5.95 20.30 19.30
C VAL A 7 -6.49 20.46 17.88
N ASN A 8 -7.62 19.81 17.59
CA ASN A 8 -8.31 20.05 16.32
C ASN A 8 -8.78 21.51 16.29
N LEU A 9 -8.13 22.30 15.43
CA LEU A 9 -8.43 23.72 15.24
C LEU A 9 -9.76 23.93 14.54
N THR A 10 -10.22 22.94 13.77
CA THR A 10 -11.50 22.94 13.06
C THR A 10 -12.54 22.20 13.90
N ARG A 11 -13.33 22.96 14.65
CA ARG A 11 -14.50 22.42 15.35
C ARG A 11 -15.70 22.39 14.40
N PHE A 12 -16.13 21.19 14.04
CA PHE A 12 -17.38 20.98 13.31
C PHE A 12 -18.57 21.02 14.26
N HIS A 13 -19.63 21.73 13.86
CA HIS A 13 -20.88 21.85 14.60
C HIS A 13 -22.06 21.22 13.84
N GLY A 14 -23.17 21.02 14.54
CA GLY A 14 -24.42 20.55 13.94
C GLY A 14 -24.36 19.13 13.38
N VAL A 15 -24.87 18.95 12.16
CA VAL A 15 -25.00 17.63 11.52
C VAL A 15 -23.64 16.97 11.25
N LEU A 16 -22.58 17.75 11.06
CA LEU A 16 -21.22 17.26 10.83
C LEU A 16 -20.38 17.12 12.11
N ALA A 17 -20.91 17.43 13.30
CA ALA A 17 -20.17 17.28 14.55
C ALA A 17 -19.90 15.80 14.89
N PRO A 18 -18.71 15.42 15.39
CA PRO A 18 -18.31 14.01 15.62
C PRO A 18 -19.25 13.17 16.50
N ASN A 19 -20.06 13.82 17.34
CA ASN A 19 -21.01 13.18 18.24
C ASN A 19 -22.48 13.49 17.90
N SER A 20 -22.75 13.97 16.68
CA SER A 20 -24.11 14.24 16.22
C SER A 20 -24.84 12.95 15.86
N LYS A 21 -26.09 12.82 16.33
CA LYS A 21 -26.95 11.66 16.01
C LYS A 21 -27.30 11.58 14.52
N HIS A 22 -27.26 12.72 13.82
CA HIS A 22 -27.63 12.82 12.40
C HIS A 22 -26.51 12.38 11.45
N GLN A 23 -25.25 12.23 11.91
CA GLN A 23 -24.12 11.80 11.06
C GLN A 23 -24.35 10.44 10.39
N ILE A 24 -25.11 9.54 11.03
CA ILE A 24 -25.43 8.21 10.52
C ILE A 24 -26.16 8.29 9.17
N ASN A 25 -26.98 9.33 8.97
CA ASN A 25 -27.79 9.51 7.76
C ASN A 25 -27.07 10.29 6.66
N VAL A 26 -25.97 10.97 6.99
CA VAL A 26 -25.28 11.90 6.09
C VAL A 26 -23.95 11.34 5.59
N THR A 27 -23.26 10.54 6.41
CA THR A 27 -21.96 9.97 6.03
C THR A 27 -22.16 8.61 5.37
N PRO A 28 -21.54 8.32 4.21
CA PRO A 28 -21.62 7.00 3.56
C PRO A 28 -21.19 5.85 4.47
N ALA A 29 -20.20 6.11 5.35
CA ALA A 29 -19.70 5.15 6.33
C ALA A 29 -20.66 4.89 7.51
N LYS A 30 -21.82 5.59 7.59
CA LYS A 30 -22.83 5.50 8.66
C LYS A 30 -22.25 5.60 10.08
N ARG A 31 -21.11 6.28 10.23
CA ARG A 31 -20.39 6.42 11.49
C ARG A 31 -21.13 7.42 12.39
N GLY A 32 -21.44 7.04 13.64
CA GLY A 32 -22.10 7.93 14.60
C GLY A 32 -22.68 7.21 15.83
N LYS A 33 -22.97 8.01 16.87
CA LYS A 33 -23.53 7.50 18.14
C LYS A 33 -24.97 6.99 17.91
N GLY A 34 -25.12 5.67 17.93
CA GLY A 34 -26.39 4.98 17.65
C GLY A 34 -26.27 3.84 16.63
N TYR A 35 -25.23 3.85 15.79
CA TYR A 35 -25.01 2.81 14.77
C TYR A 35 -24.71 1.43 15.39
N ALA A 36 -23.90 1.40 16.46
CA ALA A 36 -23.56 0.16 17.16
C ALA A 36 -24.79 -0.59 17.72
N LYS A 37 -25.91 0.12 17.99
CA LYS A 37 -27.15 -0.49 18.50
C LYS A 37 -28.01 -1.10 17.40
N LYS A 38 -27.80 -0.73 16.12
CA LYS A 38 -28.58 -1.22 14.97
C LYS A 38 -28.03 -2.53 14.37
N ILE A 39 -26.77 -2.88 14.63
CA ILE A 39 -26.16 -4.12 14.11
C ILE A 39 -26.80 -5.38 14.71
N LEU A 40 -27.42 -5.30 15.89
CA LEU A 40 -28.04 -6.46 16.56
C LEU A 40 -29.47 -6.78 16.07
N SER A 41 -30.06 -6.03 15.13
CA SER A 41 -31.52 -6.08 14.90
C SER A 41 -31.98 -6.15 13.44
N ASN A 42 -31.09 -6.21 12.46
CA ASN A 42 -31.55 -6.35 11.07
C ASN A 42 -30.64 -7.26 10.27
N ASP A 43 -31.13 -8.47 10.06
CA ASP A 43 -30.70 -9.36 8.98
C ASP A 43 -30.97 -8.65 7.63
N SER A 44 -30.02 -8.86 6.73
CA SER A 44 -30.11 -8.67 5.29
C SER A 44 -30.08 -7.27 4.68
N GLN A 45 -28.97 -7.07 3.95
CA GLN A 45 -28.88 -6.45 2.64
C GLN A 45 -28.81 -4.92 2.58
N ASN A 46 -27.62 -4.41 2.89
CA ASN A 46 -26.80 -3.70 1.91
C ASN A 46 -25.34 -3.82 2.35
N SER A 47 -24.53 -4.40 1.47
CA SER A 47 -23.08 -4.57 1.50
C SER A 47 -22.38 -3.98 2.73
N LEU A 48 -21.80 -4.86 3.54
CA LEU A 48 -20.58 -4.63 4.33
C LEU A 48 -19.93 -3.35 3.86
N ALA A 49 -19.97 -2.29 4.69
CA ALA A 49 -19.22 -1.06 4.47
C ALA A 49 -17.88 -1.50 3.89
N GLU A 50 -17.71 -1.27 2.59
CA GLU A 50 -16.77 -1.98 1.73
C GLU A 50 -15.49 -2.10 2.53
N SER A 51 -15.23 -3.32 3.04
CA SER A 51 -14.22 -3.54 4.08
C SER A 51 -13.04 -2.75 3.60
N HIS A 52 -12.67 -1.68 4.32
CA HIS A 52 -11.58 -0.81 3.93
C HIS A 52 -10.34 -1.66 4.16
N LYS A 53 -10.12 -2.63 3.26
CA LYS A 53 -8.98 -3.53 3.26
C LYS A 53 -7.81 -2.58 3.27
N SER A 54 -7.00 -2.72 4.30
CA SER A 54 -5.80 -1.91 4.44
C SER A 54 -4.97 -2.17 3.19
N LEU A 55 -4.90 -1.19 2.30
CA LEU A 55 -4.01 -1.25 1.15
C LEU A 55 -2.59 -1.42 1.68
N THR A 56 -1.89 -2.40 1.13
CA THR A 56 -0.46 -2.59 1.31
C THR A 56 0.29 -1.34 0.87
N TRP A 57 1.54 -1.21 1.32
CA TRP A 57 2.38 -0.08 0.95
C TRP A 57 2.52 0.06 -0.58
N ALA A 58 2.70 -1.05 -1.31
CA ALA A 58 2.79 -1.06 -2.77
C ALA A 58 1.49 -0.60 -3.46
N GLU A 59 0.33 -1.09 -3.00
CA GLU A 59 -0.97 -0.68 -3.55
C GLU A 59 -1.25 0.82 -3.33
N ARG A 60 -0.77 1.38 -2.22
CA ARG A 60 -0.88 2.82 -1.95
C ARG A 60 -0.03 3.64 -2.93
N LEU A 61 1.20 3.21 -3.22
CA LEU A 61 2.06 3.88 -4.19
C LEU A 61 1.42 3.89 -5.59
N LYS A 62 0.84 2.76 -6.00
CA LYS A 62 0.13 2.65 -7.27
C LYS A 62 -1.08 3.59 -7.33
N ARG A 63 -1.85 3.69 -6.25
CA ARG A 63 -3.04 4.53 -6.19
C ARG A 63 -2.74 6.03 -6.15
N VAL A 64 -1.77 6.46 -5.35
CA VAL A 64 -1.50 7.88 -5.08
C VAL A 64 -0.50 8.46 -6.06
N PHE A 65 0.59 7.74 -6.33
CA PHE A 65 1.71 8.23 -7.13
C PHE A 65 1.76 7.61 -8.53
N LYS A 66 0.88 6.65 -8.87
CA LYS A 66 0.92 5.88 -10.12
C LYS A 66 2.23 5.13 -10.32
N ILE A 67 2.87 4.72 -9.23
CA ILE A 67 4.12 3.94 -9.22
C ILE A 67 3.79 2.49 -8.88
N ASP A 68 4.11 1.56 -9.78
CA ASP A 68 3.92 0.12 -9.56
C ASP A 68 5.25 -0.57 -9.23
N VAL A 69 5.39 -0.99 -7.98
CA VAL A 69 6.55 -1.74 -7.45
C VAL A 69 6.23 -3.22 -7.23
N SER A 70 5.00 -3.64 -7.54
CA SER A 70 4.55 -5.03 -7.38
C SER A 70 4.92 -5.91 -8.57
N THR A 71 5.28 -5.29 -9.70
CA THR A 71 5.64 -5.99 -10.94
C THR A 71 7.10 -5.72 -11.27
N CYS A 72 7.85 -6.77 -11.55
CA CYS A 72 9.22 -6.68 -12.00
C CYS A 72 9.25 -6.20 -13.47
N GLY A 73 9.88 -5.06 -13.74
CA GLY A 73 9.98 -4.51 -15.11
C GLY A 73 10.65 -5.44 -16.13
N PRO A 74 11.75 -6.15 -15.80
CA PRO A 74 12.42 -7.08 -16.72
C PRO A 74 11.66 -8.36 -17.06
N CYS A 75 11.03 -9.00 -16.07
CA CYS A 75 10.42 -10.34 -16.26
C CYS A 75 8.89 -10.36 -16.17
N GLY A 76 8.25 -9.26 -15.77
CA GLY A 76 6.79 -9.19 -15.58
C GLY A 76 6.25 -9.98 -14.39
N GLY A 77 7.12 -10.61 -13.60
CA GLY A 77 6.72 -11.38 -12.41
C GLY A 77 6.38 -10.51 -11.21
N GLU A 78 5.83 -11.13 -10.16
CA GLU A 78 5.55 -10.47 -8.89
C GLU A 78 6.85 -10.11 -8.15
N ALA A 79 6.97 -8.84 -7.76
CA ALA A 79 8.09 -8.31 -7.01
C ALA A 79 7.69 -8.06 -5.55
N LYS A 80 8.57 -8.45 -4.62
CA LYS A 80 8.38 -8.25 -3.18
C LYS A 80 9.60 -7.57 -2.57
N ILE A 81 9.35 -6.51 -1.80
CA ILE A 81 10.41 -5.87 -1.01
C ILE A 81 10.68 -6.71 0.23
N ILE A 82 11.93 -7.11 0.41
CA ILE A 82 12.38 -7.95 1.51
C ILE A 82 13.16 -7.17 2.58
N ALA A 83 13.80 -6.05 2.21
CA ALA A 83 14.58 -5.21 3.11
C ALA A 83 14.67 -3.79 2.55
N CYS A 84 14.87 -2.82 3.45
CA CYS A 84 15.27 -1.45 3.12
C CYS A 84 16.65 -1.21 3.73
N ILE A 85 17.60 -0.72 2.94
CA ILE A 85 18.96 -0.41 3.38
C ILE A 85 19.14 1.10 3.21
N GLU A 86 19.38 1.82 4.30
CA GLU A 86 19.50 3.29 4.33
C GLU A 86 20.93 3.77 4.64
N ASP A 87 21.82 2.87 5.06
CA ASP A 87 23.21 3.19 5.38
C ASP A 87 24.03 3.42 4.10
N PRO A 88 24.62 4.62 3.91
CA PRO A 88 25.36 4.96 2.70
C PRO A 88 26.59 4.07 2.48
N GLU A 89 27.32 3.70 3.54
CA GLU A 89 28.52 2.87 3.41
C GLU A 89 28.17 1.45 2.93
N ILE A 90 27.03 0.92 3.39
CA ILE A 90 26.54 -0.40 2.97
C ILE A 90 26.08 -0.35 1.52
N ILE A 91 25.37 0.71 1.13
CA ILE A 91 24.92 0.90 -0.25
C ILE A 91 26.12 0.94 -1.20
N GLU A 92 27.14 1.73 -0.89
CA GLU A 92 28.37 1.83 -1.70
C GLU A 92 29.09 0.48 -1.82
N LYS A 93 29.23 -0.27 -0.72
CA LYS A 93 29.83 -1.61 -0.74
C LYS A 93 29.06 -2.60 -1.60
N ILE A 94 27.72 -2.54 -1.59
CA ILE A 94 26.88 -3.41 -2.43
C ILE A 94 27.03 -3.03 -3.90
N LEU A 95 26.94 -1.74 -4.22
CA LEU A 95 27.02 -1.26 -5.60
C LEU A 95 28.39 -1.58 -6.22
N THR A 96 29.49 -1.28 -5.52
CA THR A 96 30.86 -1.61 -5.98
C THR A 96 31.05 -3.10 -6.25
N HIS A 97 30.50 -3.98 -5.40
CA HIS A 97 30.54 -5.42 -5.62
C HIS A 97 29.71 -5.86 -6.84
N LEU A 98 28.55 -5.23 -7.08
CA LEU A 98 27.71 -5.53 -8.24
C LEU A 98 28.36 -5.05 -9.55
N ASP A 99 28.96 -3.87 -9.57
CA ASP A 99 29.66 -3.34 -10.75
C ASP A 99 30.84 -4.23 -11.13
N ALA A 100 31.68 -4.61 -10.16
CA ALA A 100 32.80 -5.54 -10.38
C ALA A 100 32.35 -6.92 -10.89
N LYS A 101 31.12 -7.34 -10.58
CA LYS A 101 30.51 -8.57 -11.08
C LYS A 101 29.85 -8.39 -12.45
N SER A 102 29.45 -7.18 -12.82
CA SER A 102 28.81 -6.87 -14.09
C SER A 102 29.77 -6.89 -15.29
N ASP A 103 31.07 -6.77 -15.03
CA ASP A 103 32.14 -7.02 -16.03
C ASP A 103 32.26 -8.50 -16.42
N ALA A 104 31.58 -9.41 -15.71
CA ALA A 104 31.32 -10.75 -16.22
C ALA A 104 30.10 -10.69 -17.15
N PRO A 105 30.19 -11.22 -18.39
CA PRO A 105 29.12 -11.07 -19.37
C PRO A 105 27.80 -11.59 -18.81
N ALA A 106 26.82 -10.68 -18.75
CA ALA A 106 25.45 -10.95 -18.38
C ALA A 106 24.93 -12.20 -19.09
N ASN A 107 24.51 -13.21 -18.32
CA ASN A 107 23.61 -14.27 -18.77
C ASN A 107 23.80 -14.75 -20.22
N HIS A 108 24.97 -15.30 -20.56
CA HIS A 108 24.97 -16.32 -21.59
C HIS A 108 24.42 -17.60 -20.96
N LEU A 109 23.09 -17.78 -21.01
CA LEU A 109 22.56 -19.13 -21.04
C LEU A 109 23.36 -19.87 -22.13
N PRO A 110 23.96 -21.05 -21.83
CA PRO A 110 24.70 -21.79 -22.85
C PRO A 110 23.76 -22.02 -24.03
N LYS A 111 24.22 -21.69 -25.25
CA LYS A 111 23.46 -21.97 -26.48
C LYS A 111 22.96 -23.40 -26.41
N SER A 112 21.64 -23.60 -26.55
CA SER A 112 21.03 -24.94 -26.59
C SER A 112 21.83 -25.81 -27.54
N ARG A 113 22.47 -26.86 -27.01
CA ARG A 113 23.17 -27.83 -27.84
C ARG A 113 22.15 -28.44 -28.78
N THR A 114 22.40 -28.35 -30.08
CA THR A 114 21.60 -29.03 -31.09
C THR A 114 21.60 -30.53 -30.79
N PRO A 115 20.48 -31.24 -30.95
CA PRO A 115 20.42 -32.68 -30.74
C PRO A 115 21.46 -33.40 -31.62
N PRO A 116 22.12 -34.45 -31.10
CA PRO A 116 23.11 -35.20 -31.87
C PRO A 116 22.45 -35.82 -33.10
N GLN A 117 23.07 -35.63 -34.27
CA GLN A 117 22.67 -36.33 -35.49
C GLN A 117 23.27 -37.74 -35.45
N GLY A 118 22.39 -38.74 -35.45
CA GLY A 118 22.74 -40.14 -35.69
C GLY A 118 22.75 -40.46 -37.17
#